data_AF-A0A1F4VF46-F1
#
_entry.id   AF-A0A1F4VF46-F1
#
_cell.length_a   1.000
_cell.length_b   1.000
_cell.length_c   1.000
_cell.angle_alpha   90.00
_cell.angle_beta   90.00
_cell.angle_gamma   90.00
#
_symmetry.space_group_name_H-M   'P 1'
#
loop_
_entity.id
_entity.type
_entity.pdbx_description
1 polymer ?
#
loop_
_entity_poly.entity_id
_entity_poly.type
_entity_poly.pdbx_seq_one_letter_code
_entity_poly.pdbx_strand_id
1 'polypeptide(L)'
;MLKPAFFRKFACFLITLTIILSLNKFYAYAHVDVAGEEPEDIKVTIVEPDLFPAKTPLTIWLEVKDKETNKTEESLDILVNVKDSKGNDILNTRAEPKKIEGEEINYIFEITFPSSGEYKILYEFLHDDEKESFTFPIIVSEPLNQPGFTLSPTLKTGVIIVGALLLAAAVFFLFTKRFKELMILFAVSAVAGIVGYSLIVTISSGALKSGVVTCLEDGRCFWTAHIHAYLAIEACGEKKLLPSEVGPLAKVHTHEEQNVFHWHDRLPYDTQKKEILDTKPLTLGSSFDDIGIPFDKGNAFDLKDGDKCPNKEVGTWRMFVNGKQNDEFRDYIWQDRDVILLIFGNKSPSEVEENLKINPIKFPALGRG
;
A
#
# COMPACT_ATOMS: atom_id res chain seq x y z
N MET A 1 37.25 -30.69 -25.97
CA MET A 1 37.24 -31.06 -24.54
C MET A 1 37.18 -29.78 -23.71
N LEU A 2 36.06 -29.54 -23.03
CA LEU A 2 35.96 -28.43 -22.07
C LEU A 2 36.80 -28.75 -20.83
N LYS A 3 37.58 -27.77 -20.36
CA LYS A 3 38.46 -27.94 -19.20
C LYS A 3 37.62 -28.16 -17.93
N PRO A 4 37.99 -29.08 -17.03
CA PRO A 4 37.29 -29.34 -15.75
C PRO A 4 37.03 -28.07 -14.92
N ALA A 5 37.90 -27.06 -15.05
CA ALA A 5 37.76 -25.76 -14.39
C ALA A 5 36.47 -25.01 -14.76
N PHE A 6 35.91 -25.25 -15.95
CA PHE A 6 34.68 -24.58 -16.40
C PHE A 6 33.44 -25.12 -15.69
N PHE A 7 33.32 -26.44 -15.53
CA PHE A 7 32.20 -27.07 -14.81
C PHE A 7 32.14 -26.63 -13.34
N ARG A 8 33.30 -26.45 -12.70
CA ARG A 8 33.37 -25.95 -11.32
C ARG A 8 32.82 -24.53 -11.19
N LYS A 9 33.13 -23.64 -12.13
CA LYS A 9 32.64 -22.25 -12.12
C LYS A 9 31.14 -22.16 -12.42
N PHE A 10 30.64 -22.97 -13.34
CA PHE A 10 29.22 -23.00 -13.67
C PHE A 10 28.37 -23.57 -12.53
N ALA A 11 28.85 -24.63 -11.86
CA ALA A 11 28.18 -25.19 -10.67
C ALA A 11 28.13 -24.17 -9.52
N CYS A 12 29.22 -23.43 -9.26
CA CYS A 12 29.20 -22.34 -8.28
C CYS A 12 28.16 -21.27 -8.64
N PHE A 13 28.10 -20.84 -9.90
CA PHE A 13 27.14 -19.82 -10.33
C PHE A 13 25.68 -20.24 -10.13
N LEU A 14 25.32 -21.48 -10.47
CA LEU A 14 23.98 -22.03 -10.23
C LEU A 14 23.62 -22.12 -8.75
N ILE A 15 24.57 -22.53 -7.90
CA ILE A 15 24.36 -22.58 -6.45
C ILE A 15 24.15 -21.16 -5.91
N THR A 16 24.97 -20.19 -6.31
CA THR A 16 24.82 -18.79 -5.89
C THR A 16 23.49 -18.19 -6.33
N LEU A 17 23.05 -18.43 -7.57
CA LEU A 17 21.77 -17.94 -8.09
C LEU A 17 20.58 -18.56 -7.33
N THR A 18 20.66 -19.85 -7.00
CA THR A 18 19.63 -20.55 -6.21
C THR A 18 19.55 -19.99 -4.79
N ILE A 19 20.70 -19.67 -4.18
CA ILE A 19 20.76 -19.01 -2.87
C ILE A 19 20.13 -17.62 -2.93
N ILE A 20 20.49 -16.79 -3.92
CA ILE A 20 19.90 -15.44 -4.09
C ILE A 20 18.38 -15.51 -4.27
N LEU A 21 17.88 -16.44 -5.08
CA LEU A 21 16.44 -16.63 -5.29
C LEU A 21 15.70 -17.13 -4.06
N SER A 22 16.35 -17.93 -3.21
CA SER A 22 15.76 -18.40 -1.95
C SER A 22 15.73 -17.35 -0.84
N LEU A 23 16.47 -16.24 -0.99
CA LEU A 23 16.57 -15.18 0.02
C LEU A 23 15.64 -13.99 -0.25
N ASN A 24 15.08 -13.86 -1.45
CA ASN A 24 14.15 -12.77 -1.77
C ASN A 24 12.73 -13.10 -1.25
N LYS A 25 12.48 -12.74 0.00
CA LYS A 25 11.12 -12.63 0.54
C LYS A 25 10.49 -11.35 -0.04
N PHE A 26 9.35 -11.50 -0.71
CA PHE A 26 8.57 -10.35 -1.17
C PHE A 26 7.62 -9.94 -0.07
N TYR A 27 7.64 -8.65 0.26
CA TYR A 27 6.76 -8.06 1.26
C TYR A 27 5.78 -7.13 0.55
N ALA A 28 4.58 -7.05 1.10
CA ALA A 28 3.53 -6.14 0.66
C ALA A 28 3.40 -5.05 1.70
N TYR A 29 3.30 -3.80 1.24
CA TYR A 29 3.48 -2.63 2.08
C TYR A 29 2.20 -1.79 2.17
N ALA A 30 1.91 -1.25 3.35
CA ALA A 30 0.81 -0.32 3.62
C ALA A 30 1.35 0.79 4.53
N HIS A 31 0.94 2.03 4.31
CA HIS A 31 1.42 3.19 5.06
C HIS A 31 0.92 3.16 6.51
N VAL A 32 1.77 3.58 7.45
CA VAL A 32 1.39 3.81 8.84
C VAL A 32 1.53 5.29 9.12
N ASP A 33 0.41 6.01 9.05
CA ASP A 33 0.35 7.38 9.55
C ASP A 33 0.12 7.37 11.05
N VAL A 34 1.14 7.82 11.77
CA VAL A 34 1.10 7.89 13.22
C VAL A 34 1.21 9.35 13.64
N ALA A 35 0.06 9.97 13.90
CA ALA A 35 0.02 11.26 14.58
C ALA A 35 0.38 11.06 16.07
N GLY A 36 1.61 11.42 16.44
CA GLY A 36 1.98 11.69 17.83
C GLY A 36 1.61 13.11 18.24
N GLU A 37 1.81 13.46 19.52
CA GLU A 37 1.69 14.85 19.98
C GLU A 37 2.81 15.68 19.33
N GLU A 38 2.46 16.46 18.31
CA GLU A 38 3.43 17.30 17.59
C GLU A 38 3.79 18.55 18.40
N PRO A 39 5.07 18.97 18.43
CA PRO A 39 5.48 20.28 18.92
C PRO A 39 4.70 21.40 18.24
N GLU A 40 4.55 22.55 18.91
CA GLU A 40 3.78 23.68 18.35
C GLU A 40 4.40 24.20 17.03
N ASP A 41 5.73 24.21 16.95
CA ASP A 41 6.46 24.91 15.88
C ASP A 41 7.10 23.98 14.83
N ILE A 42 7.14 22.67 15.08
CA ILE A 42 7.81 21.71 14.19
C ILE A 42 6.87 20.57 13.81
N LYS A 43 6.90 20.20 12.53
CA LYS A 43 6.29 19.01 11.97
C LYS A 43 7.36 17.96 11.75
N VAL A 44 7.20 16.81 12.40
CA VAL A 44 8.08 15.64 12.25
C VAL A 44 7.31 14.56 11.51
N THR A 45 7.85 14.02 10.43
CA THR A 45 7.20 12.99 9.61
C THR A 45 8.17 11.85 9.32
N ILE A 46 7.75 10.59 9.49
CA ILE A 46 8.50 9.45 8.95
C ILE A 46 8.15 9.34 7.47
N VAL A 47 9.14 9.54 6.60
CA VAL A 47 8.97 9.49 5.13
C VAL A 47 9.08 8.07 4.61
N GLU A 48 9.99 7.27 5.19
CA GLU A 48 10.18 5.86 4.86
C GLU A 48 10.67 5.10 6.11
N PRO A 49 10.42 3.78 6.23
CA PRO A 49 9.54 2.99 5.38
C PRO A 49 8.07 3.15 5.83
N ASP A 50 7.17 2.83 4.91
CA ASP A 50 5.74 2.78 5.18
C ASP A 50 5.34 1.65 6.14
N LEU A 51 6.14 0.58 6.19
CA LEU A 51 5.97 -0.55 7.10
C LEU A 51 7.25 -0.88 7.86
N PHE A 52 7.06 -1.45 9.05
CA PHE A 52 8.13 -1.91 9.91
C PHE A 52 8.14 -3.46 9.98
N PRO A 53 8.78 -4.19 9.06
CA PRO A 53 8.91 -5.64 9.17
C PRO A 53 9.88 -6.05 10.29
N ALA A 54 9.49 -7.05 11.08
CA ALA A 54 10.39 -7.68 12.04
C ALA A 54 11.52 -8.45 11.33
N LYS A 55 12.67 -8.54 12.00
CA LYS A 55 13.84 -9.35 11.63
C LYS A 55 14.47 -8.95 10.28
N THR A 56 14.15 -7.76 9.78
CA THR A 56 14.72 -7.20 8.55
C THR A 56 15.40 -5.88 8.91
N PRO A 57 16.65 -5.64 8.45
CA PRO A 57 17.27 -4.32 8.57
C PRO A 57 16.47 -3.29 7.78
N LEU A 58 16.20 -2.16 8.42
CA LEU A 58 15.45 -1.05 7.86
C LEU A 58 16.24 0.23 8.04
N THR A 59 16.18 1.09 7.04
CA THR A 59 16.59 2.49 7.15
C THR A 59 15.31 3.31 7.30
N ILE A 60 15.18 4.02 8.43
CA ILE A 60 14.07 4.94 8.68
C ILE A 60 14.52 6.32 8.28
N TRP A 61 13.71 7.01 7.47
CA TRP A 61 13.91 8.37 7.00
C TRP A 61 12.91 9.29 7.69
N LEU A 62 13.44 10.34 8.31
CA LEU A 62 12.69 11.31 9.09
C LEU A 62 12.83 12.69 8.43
N GLU A 63 11.71 13.31 8.09
CA GLU A 63 11.64 14.70 7.68
C GLU A 63 11.23 15.56 8.87
N VAL A 64 11.95 16.67 9.07
CA VAL A 64 11.66 17.64 10.12
C VAL A 64 11.52 19.01 9.48
N LYS A 65 10.33 19.61 9.59
CA LYS A 65 9.97 20.88 8.97
C LYS A 65 9.45 21.87 10.00
N ASP A 66 9.86 23.12 9.87
CA ASP A 66 9.23 24.24 10.56
C ASP A 66 7.77 24.41 10.07
N LYS A 67 6.81 24.50 10.98
CA LYS A 67 5.37 24.53 10.66
C LYS A 67 4.93 25.82 9.97
N GLU A 68 5.54 26.95 10.31
CA GLU A 68 5.15 28.26 9.77
C GLU A 68 5.66 28.42 8.32
N THR A 69 6.91 28.06 8.09
CA THR A 69 7.64 28.27 6.84
C THR A 69 7.61 27.06 5.92
N ASN A 70 7.25 25.89 6.44
CA ASN A 70 7.30 24.59 5.76
C ASN A 70 8.69 24.27 5.18
N LYS A 71 9.75 24.81 5.79
CA LYS A 71 11.13 24.56 5.38
C LYS A 71 11.73 23.43 6.21
N THR A 72 12.56 22.63 5.56
CA THR A 72 13.29 21.54 6.22
C THR A 72 14.38 22.08 7.14
N GLU A 73 14.43 21.55 8.35
CA GLU A 73 15.44 21.85 9.37
C GLU A 73 16.72 21.04 9.09
N GLU A 74 17.82 21.72 8.73
CA GLU A 74 19.03 21.06 8.20
C GLU A 74 20.12 20.75 9.26
N SER A 75 19.97 21.22 10.50
CA SER A 75 21.06 21.21 11.50
C SER A 75 20.67 20.69 12.89
N LEU A 76 19.73 19.73 12.95
CA LEU A 76 19.29 19.14 14.20
C LEU A 76 20.19 17.98 14.62
N ASP A 77 20.52 17.93 15.91
CA ASP A 77 21.15 16.77 16.55
C ASP A 77 20.08 15.87 17.18
N ILE A 78 19.59 14.90 16.40
CA ILE A 78 18.43 14.08 16.76
C ILE A 78 18.87 12.79 17.44
N LEU A 79 18.55 12.66 18.73
CA LEU A 79 18.66 11.41 19.48
C LEU A 79 17.39 10.57 19.25
N VAL A 80 17.59 9.33 18.85
CA VAL A 80 16.53 8.35 18.58
C VAL A 80 16.59 7.23 19.60
N ASN A 81 15.50 7.01 20.32
CA ASN A 81 15.33 5.91 21.24
C ASN A 81 14.11 5.07 20.84
N VAL A 82 14.33 3.78 20.56
CA VAL A 82 13.26 2.86 20.19
C VAL A 82 12.98 1.93 21.36
N LYS A 83 11.71 1.85 21.77
CA LYS A 83 11.25 0.98 22.86
C LYS A 83 10.20 -0.01 22.38
N ASP A 84 10.17 -1.20 22.96
CA ASP A 84 9.07 -2.14 22.78
C ASP A 84 7.84 -1.76 23.64
N SER A 85 6.75 -2.50 23.48
CA SER A 85 5.51 -2.36 24.27
C SER A 85 5.69 -2.50 25.79
N LYS A 86 6.78 -3.14 26.25
CA LYS A 86 7.13 -3.31 27.67
C LYS A 86 8.03 -2.18 28.19
N GLY A 87 8.42 -1.25 27.33
CA GLY A 87 9.30 -0.14 27.65
C GLY A 87 10.80 -0.49 27.66
N ASN A 88 11.19 -1.66 27.16
CA ASN A 88 12.59 -2.04 27.04
C ASN A 88 13.23 -1.27 25.87
N ASP A 89 14.44 -0.77 26.08
CA ASP A 89 15.21 -0.12 25.01
C ASP A 89 15.69 -1.16 23.99
N ILE A 90 15.32 -0.94 22.72
CA ILE A 90 15.69 -1.77 21.56
C ILE A 90 16.85 -1.13 20.81
N LEU A 91 16.81 0.20 20.67
CA LEU A 91 17.85 0.99 20.01
C LEU A 91 17.98 2.35 20.71
N ASN A 92 19.21 2.83 20.84
CA ASN A 92 19.52 4.20 21.23
C ASN A 92 20.66 4.69 20.34
N THR A 93 20.36 5.60 19.41
CA THR A 93 21.29 6.07 18.38
C THR A 93 21.03 7.54 18.06
N ARG A 94 21.93 8.17 17.29
CA ARG A 94 21.66 9.47 16.67
C ARG A 94 21.26 9.25 15.20
N ALA A 95 20.33 10.05 14.71
CA ALA A 95 19.99 10.06 13.29
C ALA A 95 21.01 10.90 12.51
N GLU A 96 21.39 10.44 11.32
CA GLU A 96 22.37 11.10 10.47
C GLU A 96 21.67 11.92 9.37
N PRO A 97 22.01 13.19 9.17
CA PRO A 97 21.44 13.98 8.08
C PRO A 97 21.95 13.45 6.73
N LYS A 98 21.03 13.19 5.81
CA LYS A 98 21.30 12.67 4.47
C LYS A 98 20.51 13.44 3.42
N LYS A 99 21.23 13.92 2.40
CA LYS A 99 20.67 14.63 1.27
C LYS A 99 20.73 13.73 0.03
N ILE A 100 19.58 13.48 -0.59
CA ILE A 100 19.50 12.88 -1.93
C ILE A 100 19.58 14.02 -2.96
N GLU A 101 20.23 13.79 -4.09
CA GLU A 101 20.43 14.81 -5.11
C GLU A 101 19.08 15.32 -5.65
N GLY A 102 18.80 16.62 -5.45
CA GLY A 102 17.54 17.25 -5.84
C GLY A 102 16.42 17.19 -4.81
N GLU A 103 16.67 16.60 -3.63
CA GLU A 103 15.70 16.47 -2.54
C GLU A 103 16.12 17.26 -1.30
N GLU A 104 15.18 17.44 -0.37
CA GLU A 104 15.41 18.05 0.94
C GLU A 104 16.23 17.11 1.86
N ILE A 105 16.77 17.64 2.95
CA ILE A 105 17.54 16.84 3.92
C ILE A 105 16.58 15.96 4.73
N ASN A 106 16.89 14.68 4.83
CA ASN A 106 16.22 13.75 5.71
C ASN A 106 17.20 13.22 6.76
N TYR A 107 16.71 12.93 7.97
CA TYR A 107 17.49 12.29 9.01
C TYR A 107 17.27 10.79 8.98
N ILE A 108 18.34 10.00 8.90
CA ILE A 108 18.25 8.55 8.78
C ILE A 108 18.83 7.82 9.97
N PHE A 109 18.25 6.66 10.30
CA PHE A 109 18.88 5.69 11.18
C PHE A 109 18.51 4.27 10.77
N GLU A 110 19.36 3.30 11.14
CA GLU A 110 19.14 1.89 10.84
C GLU A 110 18.65 1.13 12.07
N ILE A 111 17.67 0.26 11.87
CA ILE A 111 17.14 -0.61 12.92
C ILE A 111 16.77 -1.99 12.38
N THR A 112 16.89 -3.02 13.21
CA THR A 112 16.27 -4.33 12.97
C THR A 112 15.40 -4.67 14.16
N PHE A 113 14.08 -4.71 13.97
CA PHE A 113 13.16 -5.05 15.05
C PHE A 113 13.23 -6.56 15.37
N PRO A 114 13.35 -6.97 16.64
CA PRO A 114 13.57 -8.37 16.99
C PRO A 114 12.34 -9.26 16.78
N SER A 115 11.15 -8.73 17.00
CA SER A 115 9.86 -9.44 16.88
C SER A 115 8.75 -8.51 16.42
N SER A 116 7.60 -9.09 16.02
CA SER A 116 6.38 -8.31 15.82
C SER A 116 5.85 -7.77 17.13
N GLY A 117 5.18 -6.63 17.08
CA GLY A 117 4.61 -6.01 18.26
C GLY A 117 4.44 -4.51 18.11
N GLU A 118 3.94 -3.88 19.16
CA GLU A 118 3.92 -2.42 19.27
C GLU A 118 5.29 -1.93 19.76
N TYR A 119 5.79 -0.87 19.13
CA TYR A 119 7.00 -0.17 19.51
C TYR A 119 6.73 1.33 19.56
N LYS A 120 7.63 2.08 20.20
CA LYS A 120 7.62 3.53 20.22
C LYS A 120 8.98 4.04 19.78
N ILE A 121 9.00 4.93 18.80
CA ILE A 121 10.20 5.65 18.42
C ILE A 121 10.12 7.04 19.05
N LEU A 122 10.95 7.30 20.05
CA LEU A 122 11.14 8.58 20.69
C LEU A 122 12.27 9.32 19.99
N TYR A 123 11.99 10.54 19.54
CA TYR A 123 12.96 11.48 19.01
C TYR A 123 13.14 12.60 20.03
N GLU A 124 14.39 12.98 20.32
CA GLU A 124 14.73 14.13 21.15
C GLU A 124 15.77 14.98 20.42
N PHE A 125 15.57 16.29 20.37
CA PHE A 125 16.54 17.22 19.77
C PHE A 125 16.41 18.61 20.41
N LEU A 126 17.35 19.50 20.11
CA LEU A 126 17.29 20.90 20.50
C LEU A 126 16.85 21.74 19.29
N HIS A 127 15.86 22.61 19.49
CA HIS A 127 15.43 23.61 18.54
C HIS A 127 15.29 24.94 19.29
N ASP A 128 15.96 26.00 18.82
CA ASP A 128 16.02 27.30 19.50
C ASP A 128 16.38 27.23 21.00
N ASP A 129 17.36 26.38 21.33
CA ASP A 129 17.82 26.09 22.70
C ASP A 129 16.78 25.40 23.61
N GLU A 130 15.60 25.06 23.09
CA GLU A 130 14.57 24.29 23.80
C GLU A 130 14.65 22.81 23.44
N LYS A 131 14.47 21.94 24.45
CA LYS A 131 14.47 20.49 24.24
C LYS A 131 13.09 20.06 23.78
N GLU A 132 13.03 19.61 22.54
CA GLU A 132 11.85 19.02 21.95
C GLU A 132 11.90 17.50 22.03
N SER A 133 10.73 16.87 22.18
CA SER A 133 10.62 15.42 22.13
C SER A 133 9.32 14.97 21.49
N PHE A 134 9.39 13.94 20.66
CA PHE A 134 8.23 13.40 19.96
C PHE A 134 8.23 11.87 20.01
N THR A 135 7.05 11.26 20.12
CA THR A 135 6.91 9.79 20.11
C THR A 135 6.03 9.31 18.97
N PHE A 136 6.57 8.45 18.10
CA PHE A 136 5.82 7.70 17.09
C PHE A 136 5.52 6.27 17.58
N PRO A 137 4.28 5.95 17.97
CA PRO A 137 3.88 4.56 18.18
C PRO A 137 3.77 3.80 16.84
N ILE A 138 4.64 2.83 16.62
CA ILE A 138 4.64 2.00 15.41
C ILE A 138 4.21 0.56 15.72
N ILE A 139 3.69 -0.15 14.71
CA ILE A 139 3.50 -1.60 14.78
C ILE A 139 4.51 -2.26 13.86
N VAL A 140 5.27 -3.18 14.43
CA VAL A 140 6.16 -4.03 13.69
C VAL A 140 5.43 -5.33 13.37
N SER A 141 5.38 -5.69 12.10
CA SER A 141 4.73 -6.91 11.65
C SER A 141 5.76 -8.00 11.40
N GLU A 142 5.47 -9.22 11.85
CA GLU A 142 6.24 -10.35 11.37
C GLU A 142 5.81 -10.59 9.94
N PRO A 143 6.76 -10.73 8.99
CA PRO A 143 6.37 -11.16 7.68
C PRO A 143 5.66 -12.50 7.85
N LEU A 144 4.40 -12.57 7.40
CA LEU A 144 3.63 -13.80 7.41
C LEU A 144 4.55 -14.92 6.97
N ASN A 145 4.87 -15.82 7.91
CA ASN A 145 5.51 -17.08 7.60
C ASN A 145 4.47 -17.86 6.81
N GLN A 146 4.28 -17.49 5.54
CA GLN A 146 3.46 -18.25 4.64
C GLN A 146 4.09 -19.65 4.67
N PRO A 147 3.35 -20.67 5.14
CA PRO A 147 3.88 -22.02 5.30
C PRO A 147 4.60 -22.36 4.01
N GLY A 148 5.94 -22.52 4.12
CA GLY A 148 6.89 -22.18 3.06
C GLY A 148 6.32 -22.43 1.68
N PHE A 149 6.01 -21.35 0.94
CA PHE A 149 5.26 -21.34 -0.32
C PHE A 149 5.49 -22.65 -1.08
N THR A 150 4.63 -23.65 -0.84
CA THR A 150 4.76 -24.91 -1.54
C THR A 150 4.28 -24.58 -2.92
N LEU A 151 5.22 -24.31 -3.84
CA LEU A 151 4.93 -24.11 -5.25
C LEU A 151 3.82 -25.10 -5.60
N SER A 152 2.70 -24.59 -6.11
CA SER A 152 1.60 -25.45 -6.50
C SER A 152 2.17 -26.57 -7.39
N PRO A 153 1.59 -27.78 -7.39
CA PRO A 153 2.08 -28.86 -8.23
C PRO A 153 2.28 -28.43 -9.70
N THR A 154 1.45 -27.52 -10.18
CA THR A 154 1.55 -26.88 -11.51
C THR A 154 2.79 -25.99 -11.66
N LEU A 155 3.09 -25.13 -10.68
CA LEU A 155 4.30 -24.30 -10.68
C LEU A 155 5.58 -25.14 -10.55
N LYS A 156 5.59 -26.17 -9.71
CA LYS A 156 6.72 -27.13 -9.63
C LYS A 156 6.98 -27.80 -10.98
N THR A 157 5.91 -28.27 -11.63
CA THR A 157 6.00 -28.90 -12.95
C THR A 157 6.51 -27.90 -13.99
N GLY A 158 6.04 -26.66 -13.96
CA GLY A 158 6.54 -25.59 -14.84
C GLY A 158 8.03 -25.33 -14.69
N VAL A 159 8.51 -25.19 -13.45
CA VAL A 159 9.95 -25.00 -13.16
C VAL A 159 10.78 -26.20 -13.63
N ILE A 160 10.30 -27.43 -13.43
CA ILE A 160 10.98 -28.65 -13.91
C ILE A 160 11.06 -28.67 -15.44
N ILE A 161 9.96 -28.36 -16.14
CA ILE A 161 9.93 -28.33 -17.61
C ILE A 161 10.89 -27.27 -18.15
N VAL A 162 10.86 -26.05 -17.61
CA VAL A 162 11.78 -24.97 -18.03
C VAL A 162 13.22 -25.37 -17.76
N GLY A 163 13.52 -25.94 -16.59
CA GLY A 163 14.84 -26.46 -16.27
C GLY A 163 15.33 -27.54 -17.25
N ALA A 164 14.45 -28.48 -17.62
CA ALA A 164 14.77 -29.52 -18.61
C ALA A 164 15.00 -28.94 -20.01
N LEU A 165 14.20 -27.97 -20.45
CA LEU A 165 14.37 -27.29 -21.73
C LEU A 165 15.67 -26.48 -21.80
N LEU A 166 16.02 -25.77 -20.72
CA LEU A 166 17.29 -25.04 -20.62
C LEU A 166 18.48 -25.99 -20.64
N LEU A 167 18.39 -27.15 -19.99
CA LEU A 167 19.43 -28.17 -20.03
C LEU A 167 19.58 -28.76 -21.43
N ALA A 168 18.47 -29.10 -22.10
CA ALA A 168 18.48 -29.60 -23.47
C ALA A 168 19.07 -28.57 -24.45
N ALA A 169 18.71 -27.29 -24.31
CA ALA A 169 19.28 -26.19 -25.08
C ALA A 169 20.79 -26.06 -24.82
N ALA A 170 21.23 -26.08 -23.55
CA ALA A 170 22.65 -26.03 -23.21
C ALA A 170 23.43 -27.20 -23.84
N VAL A 171 22.90 -28.43 -23.79
CA VAL A 171 23.51 -29.60 -24.43
C VAL A 171 23.61 -29.40 -25.93
N PHE A 172 22.54 -29.00 -26.61
CA PHE A 172 22.53 -28.75 -28.06
C PHE A 172 23.55 -27.68 -28.47
N PHE A 173 23.64 -26.58 -27.73
CA PHE A 173 24.53 -25.47 -28.04
C PHE A 173 26.01 -25.72 -27.71
N LEU A 174 26.31 -26.63 -26.78
CA LEU A 174 27.68 -27.09 -26.55
C LEU A 174 28.29 -27.72 -27.82
N PHE A 175 27.46 -28.21 -28.75
CA PHE A 175 27.89 -28.73 -30.03
C PHE A 175 28.01 -27.67 -31.15
N THR A 176 27.43 -26.48 -31.01
CA THR A 176 27.32 -25.50 -32.12
C THR A 176 28.36 -24.36 -32.10
N LYS A 177 29.34 -24.37 -31.17
CA LYS A 177 30.35 -23.29 -30.97
C LYS A 177 29.78 -21.87 -30.69
N ARG A 178 28.47 -21.70 -30.56
CA ARG A 178 27.77 -20.43 -30.25
C ARG A 178 27.56 -20.22 -28.75
N PHE A 179 28.66 -20.25 -28.00
CA PHE A 179 28.62 -20.22 -26.53
C PHE A 179 28.21 -18.86 -25.96
N LYS A 180 28.57 -17.76 -26.64
CA LYS A 180 28.24 -16.39 -26.16
C LYS A 180 26.73 -16.14 -26.20
N GLU A 181 26.09 -16.56 -27.28
CA GLU A 181 24.65 -16.44 -27.48
C GLU A 181 23.87 -17.27 -26.44
N LEU A 182 24.38 -18.45 -26.08
CA LEU A 182 23.80 -19.27 -25.02
C LEU A 182 23.86 -18.58 -23.64
N MET A 183 25.01 -17.99 -23.28
CA MET A 183 25.16 -17.31 -21.99
C MET A 183 24.22 -16.11 -21.87
N ILE A 184 24.01 -15.37 -22.95
CA ILE A 184 23.05 -14.26 -23.00
C ILE A 184 21.62 -14.81 -22.82
N LEU A 185 21.25 -15.86 -23.56
CA LEU A 185 19.92 -16.46 -23.44
C LEU A 185 19.66 -16.99 -22.02
N PHE A 186 20.65 -17.61 -21.39
CA PHE A 186 20.55 -18.09 -20.02
C PHE A 186 20.38 -16.93 -19.03
N ALA A 187 21.16 -15.87 -19.15
CA ALA A 187 21.04 -14.69 -18.29
C ALA A 187 19.67 -14.02 -18.43
N VAL A 188 19.18 -13.83 -19.66
CA VAL A 188 17.84 -13.27 -19.93
C VAL A 188 16.75 -14.19 -19.37
N SER A 189 16.86 -15.51 -19.57
CA SER A 189 15.88 -16.48 -19.04
C SER A 189 15.88 -16.51 -17.51
N ALA A 190 17.06 -16.43 -16.88
CA ALA A 190 17.18 -16.33 -15.44
C ALA A 190 16.47 -15.08 -14.92
N VAL A 191 16.80 -13.89 -15.45
CA VAL A 191 16.16 -12.62 -15.07
C VAL A 191 14.65 -12.68 -15.27
N ALA A 192 14.18 -13.16 -16.42
CA ALA A 192 12.75 -13.35 -16.69
C ALA A 192 12.09 -14.31 -15.70
N GLY A 193 12.78 -15.38 -15.29
CA GLY A 193 12.33 -16.30 -14.24
C GLY A 193 12.23 -15.63 -12.87
N ILE A 194 13.19 -14.78 -12.48
CA ILE A 194 13.16 -14.01 -11.22
C ILE A 194 11.97 -13.06 -11.23
N VAL A 195 11.81 -12.26 -12.29
CA VAL A 195 10.73 -11.29 -12.43
C VAL A 195 9.37 -11.99 -12.46
N GLY A 196 9.26 -13.09 -13.22
CA GLY A 196 8.03 -13.89 -13.29
C GLY A 196 7.68 -14.51 -11.94
N TYR A 197 8.65 -15.06 -11.22
CA TYR A 197 8.44 -15.61 -9.86
C TYR A 197 8.02 -14.53 -8.88
N SER A 198 8.72 -13.39 -8.87
CA SER A 198 8.38 -12.21 -8.07
C SER A 198 6.93 -11.78 -8.29
N LEU A 199 6.54 -11.58 -9.56
CA LEU A 199 5.19 -11.20 -9.93
C LEU A 199 4.15 -12.24 -9.49
N ILE A 200 4.44 -13.53 -9.67
CA ILE A 200 3.54 -14.61 -9.23
C ILE A 200 3.37 -14.60 -7.72
N VAL A 201 4.45 -14.46 -6.94
CA VAL A 201 4.38 -14.40 -5.48
C VAL A 201 3.57 -13.20 -5.02
N THR A 202 3.83 -12.01 -5.58
CA THR A 202 3.10 -10.78 -5.24
C THR A 202 1.62 -10.87 -5.60
N ILE A 203 1.26 -11.47 -6.73
CA ILE A 203 -0.15 -11.70 -7.10
C ILE A 203 -0.79 -12.76 -6.20
N SER A 204 -0.06 -13.83 -5.89
CA SER A 204 -0.58 -14.98 -5.12
C SER A 204 -0.70 -14.70 -3.63
N SER A 205 0.07 -13.76 -3.10
CA SER A 205 0.01 -13.38 -1.68
C SER A 205 -1.29 -12.66 -1.33
N GLY A 206 -2.10 -12.24 -2.31
CA GLY A 206 -3.32 -11.46 -2.10
C GLY A 206 -3.05 -10.02 -1.66
N ALA A 207 -1.80 -9.69 -1.37
CA ALA A 207 -1.31 -8.38 -0.99
C ALA A 207 -1.87 -7.23 -1.82
N LEU A 208 -1.88 -7.39 -3.15
CA LEU A 208 -2.34 -6.38 -4.10
C LEU A 208 -3.87 -6.24 -4.16
N LYS A 209 -4.64 -7.08 -3.47
CA LYS A 209 -6.11 -7.13 -3.59
C LYS A 209 -6.86 -7.12 -2.27
N SER A 210 -6.23 -7.57 -1.19
CA SER A 210 -6.96 -7.92 0.03
C SER A 210 -6.22 -7.56 1.31
N GLY A 211 -5.35 -6.54 1.29
CA GLY A 211 -4.58 -6.12 2.46
C GLY A 211 -3.63 -7.18 3.03
N VAL A 212 -2.98 -6.84 4.14
CA VAL A 212 -2.06 -7.69 4.90
C VAL A 212 -2.61 -7.88 6.31
N VAL A 213 -2.69 -9.12 6.76
CA VAL A 213 -3.08 -9.43 8.15
C VAL A 213 -1.83 -9.50 9.02
N THR A 214 -1.77 -8.64 10.04
CA THR A 214 -0.73 -8.62 11.07
C THR A 214 -1.33 -9.03 12.41
N CYS A 215 -0.66 -9.93 13.15
CA CYS A 215 -1.05 -10.29 14.51
C CYS A 215 0.02 -9.85 15.50
N LEU A 216 -0.42 -9.30 16.64
CA LEU A 216 0.42 -8.94 17.78
C LEU A 216 0.62 -10.15 18.71
N GLU A 217 1.63 -10.06 19.59
CA GLU A 217 1.93 -11.11 20.58
C GLU A 217 0.78 -11.38 21.55
N ASP A 218 -0.09 -10.40 21.79
CA ASP A 218 -1.27 -10.51 22.65
C ASP A 218 -2.46 -11.22 21.98
N GLY A 219 -2.31 -11.64 20.72
CA GLY A 219 -3.32 -12.35 19.94
C GLY A 219 -4.29 -11.45 19.18
N ARG A 220 -4.22 -10.13 19.31
CA ARG A 220 -4.99 -9.21 18.46
C ARG A 220 -4.42 -9.24 17.05
N CYS A 221 -5.31 -9.28 16.06
CA CYS A 221 -4.93 -9.21 14.65
C CYS A 221 -5.62 -8.05 13.96
N PHE A 222 -4.94 -7.51 12.96
CA PHE A 222 -5.35 -6.36 12.19
C PHE A 222 -5.21 -6.65 10.71
N TRP A 223 -6.17 -6.19 9.93
CA TRP A 223 -6.12 -6.11 8.49
C TRP A 223 -5.68 -4.70 8.11
N THR A 224 -4.48 -4.57 7.55
CA THR A 224 -3.95 -3.31 7.05
C THR A 224 -4.06 -3.32 5.54
N ALA A 225 -4.64 -2.28 4.96
CA ALA A 225 -4.72 -2.17 3.51
C ALA A 225 -4.60 -0.72 3.06
N HIS A 226 -4.23 -0.57 1.81
CA HIS A 226 -4.26 0.67 1.07
C HIS A 226 -5.29 0.44 -0.03
N ILE A 227 -6.46 1.08 0.07
CA ILE A 227 -7.59 0.86 -0.84
C ILE A 227 -8.14 2.17 -1.38
N HIS A 228 -8.67 2.10 -2.60
CA HIS A 228 -9.22 3.25 -3.31
C HIS A 228 -10.63 2.97 -3.85
N ALA A 229 -11.49 3.98 -3.91
CA ALA A 229 -12.74 3.91 -4.64
C ALA A 229 -12.96 5.17 -5.48
N TYR A 230 -13.39 5.02 -6.73
CA TYR A 230 -13.67 6.14 -7.61
C TYR A 230 -15.15 6.50 -7.57
N LEU A 231 -15.44 7.77 -7.26
CA LEU A 231 -16.78 8.30 -7.06
C LEU A 231 -17.18 9.27 -8.17
N ALA A 232 -17.83 8.77 -9.23
CA ALA A 232 -18.44 9.61 -10.22
C ALA A 232 -19.74 10.23 -9.67
N ILE A 233 -19.88 11.56 -9.74
CA ILE A 233 -21.09 12.25 -9.27
C ILE A 233 -21.68 13.06 -10.41
N GLU A 234 -22.97 12.85 -10.70
CA GLU A 234 -23.75 13.62 -11.66
C GLU A 234 -25.00 14.18 -10.97
N ALA A 235 -25.20 15.49 -11.00
CA ALA A 235 -26.41 16.13 -10.47
C ALA A 235 -27.05 17.01 -11.54
N CYS A 236 -28.30 16.73 -11.88
CA CYS A 236 -29.06 17.44 -12.90
C CYS A 236 -28.36 17.51 -14.28
N GLY A 237 -27.62 16.45 -14.63
CA GLY A 237 -26.86 16.36 -15.88
C GLY A 237 -25.47 16.99 -15.84
N GLU A 238 -25.07 17.59 -14.70
CA GLU A 238 -23.75 18.19 -14.52
C GLU A 238 -22.86 17.29 -13.65
N LYS A 239 -21.58 17.17 -14.02
CA LYS A 239 -20.60 16.46 -13.19
C LYS A 239 -20.28 17.30 -11.95
N LYS A 240 -20.26 16.65 -10.79
CA LYS A 240 -19.74 17.23 -9.54
C LYS A 240 -18.39 16.60 -9.21
N LEU A 241 -17.54 17.40 -8.59
CA LEU A 241 -16.20 17.01 -8.16
C LEU A 241 -16.14 17.08 -6.64
N LEU A 242 -15.55 16.05 -6.04
CA LEU A 242 -15.08 16.09 -4.67
C LEU A 242 -13.86 17.03 -4.59
N PRO A 243 -13.64 17.67 -3.43
CA PRO A 243 -12.40 18.38 -3.18
C PRO A 243 -11.23 17.38 -3.14
N SER A 244 -10.03 17.80 -3.54
CA SER A 244 -8.81 16.99 -3.46
C SER A 244 -8.17 17.13 -2.08
N GLU A 245 -7.57 16.05 -1.57
CA GLU A 245 -6.79 16.02 -0.33
C GLU A 245 -7.54 16.55 0.91
N VAL A 246 -8.83 16.21 1.02
CA VAL A 246 -9.68 16.58 2.16
C VAL A 246 -10.00 15.34 3.00
N GLY A 247 -9.87 15.49 4.31
CA GLY A 247 -10.14 14.46 5.31
C GLY A 247 -8.89 14.15 6.14
N PRO A 248 -9.02 13.45 7.27
CA PRO A 248 -7.87 13.02 8.07
C PRO A 248 -7.11 11.89 7.36
N LEU A 249 -5.78 11.96 7.33
CA LEU A 249 -4.95 10.91 6.71
C LEU A 249 -5.09 9.54 7.40
N ALA A 250 -5.28 9.53 8.72
CA ALA A 250 -5.57 8.32 9.50
C ALA A 250 -7.00 7.79 9.32
N LYS A 251 -7.76 8.31 8.36
CA LYS A 251 -9.13 7.92 8.02
C LYS A 251 -9.34 8.00 6.50
N VAL A 252 -10.59 7.89 6.06
CA VAL A 252 -10.92 8.11 4.66
C VAL A 252 -10.74 9.60 4.34
N HIS A 253 -10.03 9.86 3.25
CA HIS A 253 -9.84 11.19 2.70
C HIS A 253 -9.88 11.10 1.17
N THR A 254 -9.87 12.25 0.50
CA THR A 254 -9.78 12.29 -0.97
C THR A 254 -8.33 12.31 -1.43
N HIS A 255 -8.04 11.60 -2.52
CA HIS A 255 -6.70 11.52 -3.10
C HIS A 255 -6.34 12.80 -3.91
N GLU A 256 -5.10 12.88 -4.42
CA GLU A 256 -4.69 13.95 -5.35
C GLU A 256 -5.53 13.91 -6.63
N GLU A 257 -5.89 12.70 -7.12
CA GLU A 257 -6.86 12.55 -8.19
C GLU A 257 -8.27 12.85 -7.71
N GLN A 258 -8.93 13.74 -8.44
CA GLN A 258 -10.32 14.10 -8.17
C GLN A 258 -11.22 12.87 -8.12
N ASN A 259 -12.19 12.92 -7.21
CA ASN A 259 -13.21 11.89 -7.05
C ASN A 259 -12.68 10.51 -6.62
N VAL A 260 -11.49 10.41 -6.04
CA VAL A 260 -10.98 9.15 -5.49
C VAL A 260 -11.03 9.22 -3.98
N PHE A 261 -11.82 8.35 -3.36
CA PHE A 261 -11.64 8.02 -1.94
C PHE A 261 -10.41 7.16 -1.76
N HIS A 262 -9.67 7.48 -0.72
CA HIS A 262 -8.43 6.85 -0.34
C HIS A 262 -8.47 6.52 1.15
N TRP A 263 -8.04 5.31 1.49
CA TRP A 263 -7.93 4.86 2.87
C TRP A 263 -6.70 3.98 3.03
N HIS A 264 -5.90 4.30 4.05
CA HIS A 264 -4.77 3.49 4.48
C HIS A 264 -4.71 3.45 6.01
N ASP A 265 -5.38 2.47 6.60
CA ASP A 265 -5.27 2.24 8.05
C ASP A 265 -5.39 0.73 8.34
N ARG A 266 -5.63 0.40 9.61
CA ARG A 266 -5.78 -0.95 10.13
C ARG A 266 -7.18 -1.14 10.69
N LEU A 267 -7.77 -2.28 10.39
CA LEU A 267 -9.06 -2.70 10.96
C LEU A 267 -8.86 -3.98 11.77
N PRO A 268 -9.56 -4.14 12.90
CA PRO A 268 -9.48 -5.37 13.67
C PRO A 268 -9.93 -6.56 12.83
N TYR A 269 -9.22 -7.69 12.94
CA TYR A 269 -9.41 -8.87 12.08
C TYR A 269 -9.52 -10.17 12.89
N ASP A 270 -10.51 -11.00 12.56
CA ASP A 270 -10.67 -12.33 13.11
C ASP A 270 -9.99 -13.37 12.22
N THR A 271 -8.88 -13.94 12.69
CA THR A 271 -8.12 -14.94 11.92
C THR A 271 -8.81 -16.29 11.78
N GLN A 272 -9.75 -16.63 12.65
CA GLN A 272 -10.50 -17.89 12.57
C GLN A 272 -11.59 -17.80 11.51
N LYS A 273 -12.36 -16.71 11.52
CA LYS A 273 -13.44 -16.45 10.57
C LYS A 273 -12.97 -15.85 9.25
N LYS A 274 -11.75 -15.28 9.26
CA LYS A 274 -11.13 -14.58 8.13
C LYS A 274 -11.93 -13.34 7.69
N GLU A 275 -12.41 -12.57 8.66
CA GLU A 275 -13.25 -11.39 8.44
C GLU A 275 -12.73 -10.17 9.20
N ILE A 276 -13.00 -8.97 8.66
CA ILE A 276 -12.79 -7.70 9.36
C ILE A 276 -13.91 -7.55 10.39
N LEU A 277 -13.54 -7.28 11.65
CA LEU A 277 -14.47 -7.18 12.77
C LEU A 277 -15.22 -5.85 12.82
N ASP A 278 -14.59 -4.77 12.37
CA ASP A 278 -15.20 -3.45 12.28
C ASP A 278 -14.97 -2.86 10.88
N THR A 279 -16.01 -2.92 10.05
CA THR A 279 -16.01 -2.36 8.69
C THR A 279 -16.61 -0.97 8.63
N LYS A 280 -17.06 -0.39 9.76
CA LYS A 280 -17.69 0.93 9.79
C LYS A 280 -16.81 2.01 9.15
N PRO A 281 -15.49 2.08 9.37
CA PRO A 281 -14.63 3.07 8.72
C PRO A 281 -14.66 3.02 7.18
N LEU A 282 -14.98 1.85 6.61
CA LEU A 282 -15.06 1.64 5.16
C LEU A 282 -16.49 1.82 4.60
N THR A 283 -17.43 2.30 5.42
CA THR A 283 -18.78 2.64 4.93
C THR A 283 -18.74 3.99 4.21
N LEU A 284 -19.48 4.13 3.10
CA LEU A 284 -19.58 5.42 2.41
C LEU A 284 -20.08 6.52 3.34
N GLY A 285 -21.01 6.21 4.23
CA GLY A 285 -21.48 7.18 5.24
C GLY A 285 -20.33 7.76 6.05
N SER A 286 -19.44 6.91 6.58
CA SER A 286 -18.27 7.38 7.35
C SER A 286 -17.28 8.14 6.46
N SER A 287 -17.07 7.71 5.22
CA SER A 287 -16.20 8.40 4.26
C SER A 287 -16.67 9.83 3.96
N PHE A 288 -17.98 10.01 3.75
CA PHE A 288 -18.58 11.32 3.52
C PHE A 288 -18.57 12.19 4.78
N ASP A 289 -18.78 11.59 5.95
CA ASP A 289 -18.69 12.30 7.23
C ASP A 289 -17.26 12.82 7.48
N ASP A 290 -16.22 12.02 7.17
CA ASP A 290 -14.81 12.38 7.36
C ASP A 290 -14.36 13.55 6.46
N ILE A 291 -14.96 13.71 5.27
CA ILE A 291 -14.71 14.85 4.37
C ILE A 291 -15.72 15.99 4.51
N GLY A 292 -16.65 15.89 5.48
CA GLY A 292 -17.61 16.94 5.80
C GLY A 292 -18.71 17.18 4.77
N ILE A 293 -19.05 16.18 3.95
CA ILE A 293 -20.10 16.30 2.93
C ILE A 293 -21.35 15.54 3.40
N PRO A 294 -22.53 16.18 3.50
CA PRO A 294 -23.78 15.48 3.81
C PRO A 294 -24.07 14.38 2.79
N PHE A 295 -24.41 13.18 3.26
CA PHE A 295 -24.72 12.04 2.41
C PHE A 295 -25.67 11.05 3.10
N ASP A 296 -26.84 10.79 2.52
CA ASP A 296 -27.80 9.75 2.89
C ASP A 296 -28.60 9.28 1.65
N LYS A 297 -29.56 8.38 1.86
CA LYS A 297 -30.36 7.77 0.78
C LYS A 297 -31.13 8.77 -0.09
N GLY A 298 -31.46 9.95 0.43
CA GLY A 298 -32.23 10.97 -0.28
C GLY A 298 -31.66 12.38 -0.15
N ASN A 299 -30.40 12.51 0.27
CA ASN A 299 -29.75 13.80 0.45
C ASN A 299 -28.25 13.63 0.26
N ALA A 300 -27.66 14.34 -0.69
CA ALA A 300 -26.21 14.42 -0.82
C ALA A 300 -25.83 15.83 -1.26
N PHE A 301 -24.71 16.34 -0.73
CA PHE A 301 -24.30 17.73 -0.92
C PHE A 301 -25.38 18.70 -0.41
N ASP A 302 -25.90 19.56 -1.29
CA ASP A 302 -26.95 20.54 -1.05
C ASP A 302 -28.30 20.14 -1.66
N LEU A 303 -28.42 18.92 -2.20
CA LEU A 303 -29.60 18.44 -2.94
C LEU A 303 -30.31 17.31 -2.22
N LYS A 304 -31.64 17.41 -2.14
CA LYS A 304 -32.53 16.42 -1.55
C LYS A 304 -33.49 15.84 -2.58
N ASP A 305 -33.89 14.60 -2.37
CA ASP A 305 -34.96 13.96 -3.12
C ASP A 305 -36.22 14.84 -3.10
N GLY A 306 -36.75 15.12 -4.28
CA GLY A 306 -37.87 16.05 -4.44
C GLY A 306 -37.45 17.44 -4.93
N ASP A 307 -36.18 17.82 -4.79
CA ASP A 307 -35.66 19.08 -5.34
C ASP A 307 -35.75 19.06 -6.87
N LYS A 308 -35.99 20.24 -7.45
CA LYS A 308 -36.13 20.39 -8.90
C LYS A 308 -34.79 20.73 -9.54
N CYS A 309 -34.47 20.02 -10.61
CA CYS A 309 -33.38 20.39 -11.50
C CYS A 309 -33.71 21.67 -12.29
N PRO A 310 -32.72 22.33 -12.94
CA PRO A 310 -32.94 23.53 -13.75
C PRO A 310 -33.99 23.35 -14.87
N ASN A 311 -34.16 22.12 -15.36
CA ASN A 311 -35.18 21.74 -16.34
C ASN A 311 -36.60 21.55 -15.73
N LYS A 312 -36.77 21.83 -14.42
CA LYS A 312 -38.00 21.69 -13.61
C LYS A 312 -38.43 20.25 -13.31
N GLU A 313 -37.64 19.25 -13.70
CA GLU A 313 -37.90 17.86 -13.35
C GLU A 313 -37.51 17.60 -11.90
N VAL A 314 -38.27 16.73 -11.23
CA VAL A 314 -37.99 16.33 -9.85
C VAL A 314 -36.82 15.34 -9.87
N GLY A 315 -35.77 15.65 -9.12
CA GLY A 315 -34.61 14.80 -8.96
C GLY A 315 -34.77 13.78 -7.83
N THR A 316 -34.08 12.66 -7.98
CA THR A 316 -33.94 11.61 -6.96
C THR A 316 -32.53 11.08 -7.02
N TRP A 317 -31.88 10.92 -5.87
CA TRP A 317 -30.58 10.29 -5.74
C TRP A 317 -30.69 8.79 -6.03
N ARG A 318 -29.73 8.29 -6.79
CA ARG A 318 -29.53 6.87 -7.08
C ARG A 318 -28.05 6.56 -7.01
N MET A 319 -27.72 5.38 -6.52
CA MET A 319 -26.35 4.91 -6.43
C MET A 319 -26.18 3.64 -7.27
N PHE A 320 -25.07 3.58 -7.99
CA PHE A 320 -24.65 2.40 -8.73
C PHE A 320 -23.23 2.06 -8.34
N VAL A 321 -22.97 0.78 -8.12
CA VAL A 321 -21.64 0.26 -7.80
C VAL A 321 -21.27 -0.73 -8.89
N ASN A 322 -20.15 -0.49 -9.57
CA ASN A 322 -19.62 -1.34 -10.64
C ASN A 322 -20.67 -1.64 -11.72
N GLY A 323 -21.47 -0.63 -12.06
CA GLY A 323 -22.50 -0.71 -13.12
C GLY A 323 -23.85 -1.29 -12.69
N LYS A 324 -24.05 -1.62 -11.41
CA LYS A 324 -25.30 -2.18 -10.88
C LYS A 324 -25.92 -1.26 -9.84
N GLN A 325 -27.24 -1.12 -9.83
CA GLN A 325 -27.92 -0.34 -8.79
C GLN A 325 -27.61 -0.91 -7.39
N ASN A 326 -27.35 -0.03 -6.43
CA ASN A 326 -27.18 -0.36 -5.02
C ASN A 326 -27.97 0.66 -4.17
N ASP A 327 -28.76 0.18 -3.21
CA ASP A 327 -29.65 1.02 -2.39
C ASP A 327 -29.19 1.15 -0.92
N GLU A 328 -27.96 0.74 -0.60
CA GLU A 328 -27.38 0.76 0.75
C GLU A 328 -26.87 2.16 1.16
N PHE A 329 -26.48 2.99 0.18
CA PHE A 329 -25.98 4.37 0.37
C PHE A 329 -24.95 4.46 1.50
N ARG A 330 -25.32 5.04 2.65
CA ARG A 330 -24.42 5.21 3.80
C ARG A 330 -23.86 3.89 4.30
N ASP A 331 -24.64 2.82 4.20
CA ASP A 331 -24.27 1.52 4.75
C ASP A 331 -23.42 0.69 3.77
N TYR A 332 -23.22 1.16 2.53
CA TYR A 332 -22.36 0.47 1.57
C TYR A 332 -20.91 0.47 2.04
N ILE A 333 -20.33 -0.72 2.21
CA ILE A 333 -18.91 -0.92 2.52
C ILE A 333 -18.16 -1.03 1.21
N TRP A 334 -17.39 0.00 0.86
CA TRP A 334 -16.68 0.03 -0.41
C TRP A 334 -15.41 -0.84 -0.38
N GLN A 335 -15.05 -1.34 -1.57
CA GLN A 335 -13.90 -2.20 -1.79
C GLN A 335 -12.86 -1.50 -2.65
N ASP A 336 -11.63 -2.02 -2.63
CA ASP A 336 -10.58 -1.51 -3.50
C ASP A 336 -10.99 -1.59 -4.97
N ARG A 337 -10.81 -0.47 -5.66
CA ARG A 337 -11.11 -0.22 -7.07
C ARG A 337 -12.59 -0.23 -7.43
N ASP A 338 -13.48 -0.07 -6.44
CA ASP A 338 -14.89 0.16 -6.72
C ASP A 338 -15.08 1.42 -7.58
N VAL A 339 -16.00 1.33 -8.53
CA VAL A 339 -16.49 2.46 -9.31
C VAL A 339 -17.92 2.75 -8.87
N ILE A 340 -18.10 3.85 -8.18
CA ILE A 340 -19.37 4.25 -7.56
C ILE A 340 -19.89 5.47 -8.33
N LEU A 341 -21.10 5.36 -8.86
CA LEU A 341 -21.82 6.46 -9.50
C LEU A 341 -22.96 6.92 -8.60
N LEU A 342 -22.93 8.18 -8.19
CA LEU A 342 -24.04 8.88 -7.57
C LEU A 342 -24.70 9.78 -8.61
N ILE A 343 -25.99 9.58 -8.86
CA ILE A 343 -26.75 10.40 -9.81
C ILE A 343 -27.99 11.00 -9.18
N PHE A 344 -28.15 12.32 -9.32
CA PHE A 344 -29.35 13.06 -8.97
C PHE A 344 -30.07 13.54 -10.24
N GLY A 345 -31.29 13.07 -10.46
CA GLY A 345 -32.11 13.47 -11.61
C GLY A 345 -33.35 12.61 -11.80
N ASN A 346 -33.98 12.70 -12.97
CA ASN A 346 -35.21 11.96 -13.29
C ASN A 346 -34.97 10.65 -14.08
N LYS A 347 -33.72 10.37 -14.49
CA LYS A 347 -33.37 9.14 -15.23
C LYS A 347 -33.77 7.90 -14.45
N SER A 348 -34.40 6.93 -15.13
CA SER A 348 -34.78 5.67 -14.49
C SER A 348 -33.55 4.81 -14.18
N PRO A 349 -33.57 3.94 -13.15
CA PRO A 349 -32.42 3.08 -12.89
C PRO A 349 -32.03 2.19 -14.08
N SER A 350 -33.02 1.62 -14.77
CA SER A 350 -32.81 0.80 -15.97
C SER A 350 -32.11 1.55 -17.12
N GLU A 351 -32.43 2.84 -17.29
CA GLU A 351 -31.78 3.68 -18.30
C GLU A 351 -30.30 3.92 -17.95
N VAL A 352 -30.01 4.17 -16.68
CA VAL A 352 -28.63 4.37 -16.20
C VAL A 352 -27.82 3.08 -16.31
N GLU A 353 -28.36 1.93 -15.89
CA GLU A 353 -27.67 0.64 -16.02
C GLU A 353 -27.38 0.29 -17.49
N GLU A 354 -28.34 0.50 -18.39
CA GLU A 354 -28.12 0.25 -19.82
C GLU A 354 -27.06 1.18 -20.39
N ASN A 355 -27.05 2.46 -19.99
CA ASN A 355 -25.99 3.38 -20.36
C ASN A 355 -24.62 2.93 -19.84
N LEU A 356 -24.53 2.43 -18.60
CA LEU A 356 -23.28 1.94 -18.00
C LEU A 356 -22.77 0.66 -18.64
N LYS A 357 -23.64 -0.19 -19.21
CA LYS A 357 -23.21 -1.34 -20.02
C LYS A 357 -22.53 -0.90 -21.32
N ILE A 358 -23.07 0.13 -21.97
CA ILE A 358 -22.54 0.66 -23.23
C ILE A 358 -21.28 1.50 -22.98
N ASN A 359 -21.31 2.34 -21.95
CA ASN A 359 -20.28 3.30 -21.58
C ASN A 359 -19.86 3.08 -20.12
N PRO A 360 -19.13 1.99 -19.83
CA PRO A 360 -18.68 1.72 -18.47
C PRO A 360 -17.75 2.83 -17.98
N ILE A 361 -18.02 3.33 -16.78
CA ILE A 361 -17.11 4.22 -16.07
C ILE A 361 -15.89 3.39 -15.68
N LYS A 362 -14.70 3.88 -16.04
CA LYS A 362 -13.43 3.22 -15.73
C LYS A 362 -12.84 3.87 -14.49
N PHE A 363 -12.27 3.03 -13.63
CA PHE A 363 -11.41 3.49 -12.55
C PHE A 363 -10.22 4.27 -13.14
N PRO A 364 -9.90 5.48 -12.66
CA PRO A 364 -8.80 6.28 -13.20
C PRO A 364 -7.45 5.62 -12.95
N ALA A 365 -6.44 5.98 -13.76
CA ALA A 365 -5.07 5.66 -13.39
C ALA A 365 -4.68 6.53 -12.18
N LEU A 366 -4.13 5.91 -11.14
CA LEU A 366 -3.62 6.61 -9.97
C LEU A 366 -2.12 6.88 -10.15
N GLY A 367 -1.65 7.96 -9.55
CA GLY A 367 -0.24 8.33 -9.42
C GLY A 367 0.56 7.37 -8.55
N ARG A 368 1.71 7.83 -8.03
CA ARG A 368 2.56 7.03 -7.12
C ARG A 368 2.08 7.08 -5.66
N GLY A 369 0.81 7.47 -5.45
CA GLY A 369 0.18 7.53 -4.13
C GLY A 369 0.47 6.31 -3.29
#